data_AF-A0A6V7XY41-F1
#
_entry.id   AF-A0A6V7XY41-F1
#
_cell.length_a   1.000
_cell.length_b   1.000
_cell.length_c   1.000
_cell.angle_alpha   90.00
_cell.angle_beta   90.00
_cell.angle_gamma   90.00
#
_symmetry.space_group_name_H-M   'P 1'
#
loop_
_entity.id
_entity.type
_entity.pdbx_description
1 polymer ?
#
loop_
_entity_poly.entity_id
_entity_poly.type
_entity_poly.pdbx_seq_one_letter_code
_entity_poly.pdbx_strand_id
1 'polypeptide(L)'
;MGEDGSTCSTGYHDNCFTERTSTNEWLRDCTSATCKTCTGHRCNEGNSFPYYCFDSDGEKLLECPNPDCYIDKDRNAGCGTCDENKINIPCVDCRDYKCNSRNKSDETIFCYEREESGEQKKGHRQCDRKMCYINVDILKGLSFLLKKIYLENSGKSEESAFEKFTKQGCGNCPHNSITCRTCQSRDCNSQQFFKERHFCWTSENSTEQCSVSEHKRICYYAIINDNIGIKKKEISTYSCTVIVI
;
A
#
# COMPACT_ATOMS: atom_id res chain seq x y z
N MET A 1 -3.71 -16.60 -28.76
CA MET A 1 -4.20 -17.99 -28.74
C MET A 1 -3.08 -18.82 -29.36
N GLY A 2 -2.23 -19.55 -28.65
CA GLY A 2 -2.32 -20.14 -27.32
C GLY A 2 -2.33 -21.64 -27.52
N GLU A 3 -1.18 -22.27 -27.72
CA GLU A 3 -1.03 -23.73 -27.85
C GLU A 3 0.47 -24.07 -27.80
N ASP A 4 0.90 -24.71 -26.71
CA ASP A 4 1.82 -25.85 -26.75
C ASP A 4 1.99 -26.39 -25.32
N GLY A 5 0.92 -27.02 -24.83
CA GLY A 5 1.00 -28.00 -23.75
C GLY A 5 1.11 -29.37 -24.38
N SER A 6 2.31 -29.94 -24.47
CA SER A 6 2.51 -31.27 -25.04
C SER A 6 1.69 -32.32 -24.29
N THR A 7 0.82 -33.02 -25.02
CA THR A 7 -0.02 -34.10 -24.50
C THR A 7 0.84 -35.27 -24.03
N CYS A 8 0.58 -35.78 -22.82
CA CYS A 8 1.24 -36.97 -22.31
C CYS A 8 0.93 -38.17 -23.20
N SER A 9 1.89 -38.57 -24.02
CA SER A 9 1.75 -39.68 -24.97
C SER A 9 2.28 -40.96 -24.33
N THR A 10 1.50 -41.56 -23.44
CA THR A 10 1.77 -42.88 -22.85
C THR A 10 0.82 -43.93 -23.45
N GLY A 11 1.16 -45.22 -23.34
CA GLY A 11 0.27 -46.30 -23.78
C GLY A 11 -1.07 -46.26 -23.03
N TYR A 12 -2.12 -46.89 -23.58
CA TYR A 12 -3.49 -46.84 -23.05
C TYR A 12 -3.63 -47.32 -21.59
N HIS A 13 -2.62 -48.01 -21.05
CA HIS A 13 -2.54 -48.52 -19.68
C HIS A 13 -1.33 -48.00 -18.88
N ASP A 14 -0.55 -47.09 -19.47
CA ASP A 14 0.62 -46.53 -18.82
C ASP A 14 0.23 -45.29 -18.03
N ASN A 15 0.69 -45.22 -16.78
CA ASN A 15 0.48 -44.05 -15.94
C ASN A 15 1.17 -42.83 -16.55
N CYS A 16 0.46 -41.70 -16.54
CA CYS A 16 1.06 -40.40 -16.75
C CYS A 16 1.15 -39.66 -15.40
N PHE A 17 2.21 -38.88 -15.25
CA PHE A 17 2.51 -38.09 -14.07
C PHE A 17 2.56 -36.62 -14.47
N THR A 18 1.96 -35.76 -13.65
CA THR A 18 1.94 -34.32 -13.89
C THR A 18 2.13 -33.60 -12.56
N GLU A 19 3.06 -32.66 -12.52
CA GLU A 19 3.32 -31.80 -11.36
C GLU A 19 3.25 -30.33 -11.80
N ARG A 20 2.68 -29.47 -10.96
CA ARG A 20 2.78 -28.03 -11.13
C ARG A 20 4.07 -27.55 -10.45
N THR A 21 5.15 -27.40 -11.22
CA THR A 21 6.40 -26.83 -10.67
C THR A 21 6.26 -25.33 -10.42
N SER A 22 7.23 -24.71 -9.75
CA SER A 22 7.30 -23.23 -9.60
C SER A 22 7.35 -22.46 -10.92
N THR A 23 7.59 -23.15 -12.03
CA THR A 23 7.63 -22.63 -13.40
C THR A 23 6.45 -23.11 -14.27
N ASN A 24 5.51 -23.89 -13.71
CA ASN A 24 4.47 -24.62 -14.45
C ASN A 24 5.01 -25.59 -15.54
N GLU A 25 6.16 -26.21 -15.30
CA GLU A 25 6.83 -27.17 -16.19
C GLU A 25 6.53 -28.64 -15.80
N TRP A 26 6.76 -29.58 -16.73
CA TRP A 26 6.31 -30.98 -16.65
C TRP A 26 7.45 -31.98 -16.37
N LEU A 27 7.25 -32.96 -15.48
CA LEU A 27 8.23 -34.02 -15.13
C LEU A 27 7.63 -35.43 -15.29
N ARG A 28 8.42 -36.37 -15.85
CA ARG A 28 8.03 -37.78 -16.07
C ARG A 28 8.10 -38.65 -14.81
N ASP A 29 8.94 -38.28 -13.85
CA ASP A 29 9.05 -38.91 -12.53
C ASP A 29 8.68 -37.88 -11.48
N CYS A 30 7.66 -38.20 -10.69
CA CYS A 30 7.14 -37.32 -9.67
C CYS A 30 7.48 -37.83 -8.28
N THR A 31 8.17 -37.01 -7.49
CA THR A 31 8.46 -37.30 -6.07
C THR A 31 7.79 -36.29 -5.13
N SER A 32 7.02 -35.33 -5.66
CA SER A 32 6.41 -34.26 -4.88
C SER A 32 5.03 -34.62 -4.36
N ALA A 33 4.64 -33.98 -3.24
CA ALA A 33 3.30 -34.08 -2.66
C ALA A 33 2.19 -33.50 -3.56
N THR A 34 2.56 -32.79 -4.62
CA THR A 34 1.64 -32.14 -5.56
C THR A 34 1.51 -32.91 -6.88
N CYS A 35 2.12 -34.09 -6.98
CA CYS A 35 1.98 -34.90 -8.17
C CYS A 35 0.70 -35.73 -8.14
N LYS A 36 -0.03 -35.72 -9.26
CA LYS A 36 -1.17 -36.60 -9.48
C LYS A 36 -0.84 -37.63 -10.54
N THR A 37 -1.21 -38.87 -10.25
CA THR A 37 -1.19 -39.99 -11.20
C THR A 37 -2.54 -40.07 -11.88
N CYS A 38 -2.55 -40.21 -13.19
CA CYS A 38 -3.77 -40.35 -13.97
C CYS A 38 -3.58 -41.44 -15.02
N THR A 39 -4.69 -42.12 -15.32
CA THR A 39 -4.72 -43.24 -16.25
C THR A 39 -5.18 -42.75 -17.62
N GLY A 40 -4.31 -42.89 -18.63
CA GLY A 40 -4.62 -42.57 -20.03
C GLY A 40 -4.06 -41.23 -20.55
N HIS A 41 -4.28 -40.99 -21.84
CA HIS A 41 -3.64 -39.93 -22.65
C HIS A 41 -4.16 -38.50 -22.42
N ARG A 42 -5.13 -38.28 -21.51
CA ARG A 42 -5.83 -36.99 -21.31
C ARG A 42 -5.57 -36.31 -19.97
N CYS A 43 -4.49 -36.70 -19.32
CA CYS A 43 -4.08 -36.15 -18.04
C CYS A 43 -3.92 -34.63 -18.00
N ASN A 44 -3.68 -33.98 -19.14
CA ASN A 44 -3.17 -32.62 -19.22
C ASN A 44 -4.21 -31.61 -19.74
N GLU A 45 -5.52 -31.90 -19.70
CA GLU A 45 -6.53 -30.90 -20.02
C GLU A 45 -6.50 -29.81 -18.93
N GLY A 46 -5.96 -28.63 -19.28
CA GLY A 46 -5.48 -27.57 -18.36
C GLY A 46 -6.47 -26.98 -17.36
N ASN A 47 -7.71 -27.46 -17.31
CA ASN A 47 -8.72 -27.10 -16.31
C ASN A 47 -8.83 -28.10 -15.15
N SER A 48 -8.10 -29.22 -15.17
CA SER A 48 -8.23 -30.30 -14.17
C SER A 48 -7.17 -30.29 -13.06
N PHE A 49 -6.26 -29.31 -13.04
CA PHE A 49 -5.19 -29.26 -12.04
C PHE A 49 -5.54 -28.33 -10.87
N PRO A 50 -5.46 -28.82 -9.61
CA PRO A 50 -5.63 -27.96 -8.46
C PRO A 50 -4.46 -26.99 -8.35
N TYR A 51 -4.77 -25.81 -7.82
CA TYR A 51 -3.76 -24.87 -7.35
C TYR A 51 -3.32 -25.27 -5.94
N TYR A 52 -2.20 -24.72 -5.48
CA TYR A 52 -1.66 -25.08 -4.17
C TYR A 52 -1.31 -23.84 -3.36
N CYS A 53 -1.96 -23.70 -2.21
CA CYS A 53 -1.63 -22.73 -1.18
C CYS A 53 -1.06 -23.45 0.04
N PHE A 54 -0.33 -22.75 0.89
CA PHE A 54 -0.02 -23.25 2.24
C PHE A 54 -1.28 -23.26 3.11
N ASP A 55 -1.35 -24.26 3.98
CA ASP A 55 -2.28 -24.26 5.12
C ASP A 55 -1.78 -23.37 6.26
N SER A 56 -2.58 -23.24 7.32
CA SER A 56 -2.20 -22.50 8.53
C SER A 56 -0.98 -23.09 9.26
N ASP A 57 -0.72 -24.41 9.13
CA ASP A 57 0.51 -25.01 9.64
C ASP A 57 1.75 -24.49 8.90
N GLY A 58 1.58 -23.96 7.69
CA GLY A 58 2.62 -23.35 6.86
C GLY A 58 3.59 -24.38 6.27
N GLU A 59 3.34 -25.67 6.52
CA GLU A 59 4.18 -26.79 6.09
C GLU A 59 3.44 -27.69 5.10
N LYS A 60 2.11 -27.81 5.23
CA LYS A 60 1.31 -28.63 4.33
C LYS A 60 0.69 -27.78 3.24
N LEU A 61 0.23 -28.47 2.20
CA LEU A 61 -0.36 -27.87 1.02
C LEU A 61 -1.84 -28.17 0.96
N LEU A 62 -2.62 -27.14 0.63
CA LEU A 62 -4.03 -27.23 0.35
C LEU A 62 -4.24 -27.22 -1.15
N GLU A 63 -5.02 -28.17 -1.65
CA GLU A 63 -5.52 -28.13 -3.02
C GLU A 63 -6.65 -27.10 -3.11
N CYS A 64 -6.48 -26.14 -4.02
CA CYS A 64 -7.38 -25.02 -4.20
C CYS A 64 -8.03 -25.04 -5.60
N PRO A 65 -9.30 -24.64 -5.71
CA PRO A 65 -10.01 -24.57 -6.99
C PRO A 65 -9.55 -23.39 -7.87
N ASN A 66 -8.91 -22.39 -7.29
CA ASN A 66 -8.42 -21.18 -7.94
C ASN A 66 -6.98 -20.86 -7.46
N PRO A 67 -6.21 -20.03 -8.19
CA PRO A 67 -4.83 -19.69 -7.83
C PRO A 67 -4.71 -18.73 -6.64
N ASP A 68 -5.81 -18.23 -6.11
CA ASP A 68 -5.80 -17.19 -5.11
C ASP A 68 -5.55 -17.82 -3.74
N CYS A 69 -4.61 -17.26 -3.01
CA CYS A 69 -4.24 -17.66 -1.67
C CYS A 69 -4.26 -16.44 -0.75
N TYR A 70 -4.51 -16.68 0.53
CA TYR A 70 -4.37 -15.66 1.56
C TYR A 70 -3.46 -16.12 2.69
N ILE A 71 -2.87 -15.15 3.39
CA ILE A 71 -2.31 -15.32 4.73
C ILE A 71 -2.61 -14.09 5.57
N ASP A 72 -3.12 -14.32 6.78
CA ASP A 72 -3.38 -13.25 7.74
C ASP A 72 -2.24 -13.08 8.76
N LYS A 73 -2.35 -12.01 9.55
CA LYS A 73 -1.37 -11.67 10.58
C LYS A 73 -1.25 -12.72 11.69
N ASP A 74 -2.32 -13.46 11.96
CA ASP A 74 -2.35 -14.54 12.95
C ASP A 74 -1.84 -15.86 12.36
N ARG A 75 -1.35 -15.84 11.12
CA ARG A 75 -0.81 -16.96 10.34
C ARG A 75 -1.86 -17.99 9.95
N ASN A 76 -3.14 -17.61 9.93
CA ASN A 76 -4.12 -18.42 9.22
C ASN A 76 -3.92 -18.22 7.72
N ALA A 77 -3.90 -19.32 6.97
CA ALA A 77 -3.59 -19.30 5.56
C ALA A 77 -4.43 -20.35 4.83
N GLY A 78 -4.76 -20.07 3.57
CA GLY A 78 -5.54 -21.00 2.77
C GLY A 78 -5.87 -20.50 1.38
N CYS A 79 -6.86 -21.14 0.77
CA CYS A 79 -7.37 -20.81 -0.55
C CYS A 79 -8.28 -19.58 -0.53
N GLY A 80 -8.38 -18.89 -1.67
CA GLY A 80 -9.19 -17.70 -1.88
C GLY A 80 -8.52 -16.42 -1.36
N THR A 81 -9.29 -15.34 -1.35
CA THR A 81 -8.82 -14.02 -0.94
C THR A 81 -9.21 -13.69 0.51
N CYS A 82 -8.56 -12.68 1.09
CA CYS A 82 -8.88 -12.13 2.38
C CYS A 82 -10.32 -11.59 2.46
N ASP A 83 -10.85 -11.05 1.36
CA ASP A 83 -12.23 -10.55 1.27
C ASP A 83 -13.24 -11.70 1.26
N GLU A 84 -13.00 -12.74 0.45
CA GLU A 84 -13.83 -13.95 0.38
C GLU A 84 -13.93 -14.62 1.75
N ASN A 85 -12.81 -14.69 2.48
CA ASN A 85 -12.70 -15.28 3.81
C ASN A 85 -13.14 -14.32 4.94
N LYS A 86 -13.60 -13.10 4.62
CA LYS A 86 -14.09 -12.09 5.58
C LYS A 86 -13.10 -11.77 6.70
N ILE A 87 -11.81 -11.69 6.36
CA ILE A 87 -10.73 -11.48 7.31
C ILE A 87 -10.61 -9.98 7.64
N ASN A 88 -10.89 -9.65 8.90
CA ASN A 88 -10.91 -8.29 9.45
C ASN A 88 -9.63 -7.92 10.22
N ILE A 89 -8.54 -8.66 10.01
CA ILE A 89 -7.19 -8.37 10.51
C ILE A 89 -6.26 -8.16 9.30
N PRO A 90 -5.06 -7.59 9.48
CA PRO A 90 -4.10 -7.45 8.37
C PRO A 90 -3.90 -8.78 7.64
N CYS A 91 -4.13 -8.76 6.33
CA CYS A 91 -4.15 -9.94 5.49
C CYS A 91 -3.60 -9.62 4.10
N VAL A 92 -2.95 -10.61 3.51
CA VAL A 92 -2.23 -10.52 2.25
C VAL A 92 -2.85 -11.49 1.25
N ASP A 93 -3.29 -10.94 0.13
CA ASP A 93 -3.70 -11.72 -1.04
C ASP A 93 -2.49 -11.99 -1.93
N CYS A 94 -2.40 -13.20 -2.48
CA CYS A 94 -1.42 -13.51 -3.49
C CYS A 94 -1.96 -14.55 -4.46
N ARG A 95 -1.36 -14.59 -5.65
CA ARG A 95 -1.80 -15.45 -6.74
C ARG A 95 -0.61 -16.16 -7.35
N ASP A 96 -0.22 -17.29 -6.76
CA ASP A 96 0.76 -18.21 -7.34
C ASP A 96 0.87 -19.49 -6.49
N TYR A 97 1.63 -20.47 -6.98
CA TYR A 97 2.01 -21.65 -6.23
C TYR A 97 2.70 -21.27 -4.91
N LYS A 98 2.11 -21.70 -3.77
CA LYS A 98 2.69 -21.53 -2.43
C LYS A 98 3.02 -20.07 -2.08
N CYS A 99 2.30 -19.10 -2.64
CA CYS A 99 2.65 -17.69 -2.50
C CYS A 99 2.39 -17.13 -1.09
N ASN A 100 1.49 -17.75 -0.32
CA ASN A 100 1.03 -17.34 1.00
C ASN A 100 1.93 -17.88 2.13
N SER A 101 3.25 -17.88 1.91
CA SER A 101 4.22 -18.28 2.94
C SER A 101 4.18 -17.35 4.15
N ARG A 102 4.60 -17.84 5.33
CA ARG A 102 4.64 -17.04 6.56
C ARG A 102 5.46 -15.75 6.45
N ASN A 103 6.55 -15.76 5.69
CA ASN A 103 7.37 -14.56 5.48
C ASN A 103 6.63 -13.48 4.69
N LYS A 104 5.65 -13.87 3.86
CA LYS A 104 4.89 -12.94 3.02
C LYS A 104 4.14 -11.91 3.88
N SER A 105 3.51 -12.33 4.97
CA SER A 105 2.78 -11.42 5.86
C SER A 105 3.72 -10.49 6.62
N ASP A 106 4.92 -10.94 6.98
CA ASP A 106 5.93 -10.15 7.70
C ASP A 106 6.61 -9.09 6.81
N GLU A 107 6.87 -9.41 5.54
CA GLU A 107 7.49 -8.48 4.58
C GLU A 107 6.49 -7.48 3.97
N THR A 108 5.19 -7.74 4.12
CA THR A 108 4.16 -6.89 3.53
C THR A 108 3.98 -5.58 4.31
N ILE A 109 3.89 -4.49 3.55
CA ILE A 109 3.62 -3.15 4.08
C ILE A 109 2.11 -2.97 4.22
N PHE A 110 1.72 -2.59 5.43
CA PHE A 110 0.38 -2.10 5.75
C PHE A 110 0.51 -0.62 6.12
N CYS A 111 -0.49 0.17 5.73
CA CYS A 111 -0.54 1.60 6.00
C CYS A 111 -1.63 1.90 7.02
N TYR A 112 -1.52 3.00 7.76
CA TYR A 112 -2.69 3.56 8.42
C TYR A 112 -3.68 4.04 7.35
N GLU A 113 -4.96 3.86 7.65
CA GLU A 113 -6.08 4.29 6.83
C GLU A 113 -6.94 5.25 7.65
N ARG A 114 -7.28 6.38 7.04
CA ARG A 114 -8.18 7.37 7.61
C ARG A 114 -8.82 8.16 6.47
N GLU A 115 -10.14 8.24 6.49
CA GLU A 115 -10.89 9.20 5.69
C GLU A 115 -11.08 10.52 6.44
N GLU A 116 -11.39 11.59 5.73
CA GLU A 116 -11.63 12.91 6.33
C GLU A 116 -12.73 12.81 7.40
N SER A 117 -12.50 13.39 8.58
CA SER A 117 -13.34 13.28 9.78
C SER A 117 -13.48 11.88 10.39
N GLY A 118 -12.76 10.88 9.86
CA GLY A 118 -12.78 9.51 10.34
C GLY A 118 -11.75 9.20 11.43
N GLU A 119 -11.93 8.06 12.08
CA GLU A 119 -10.92 7.51 12.99
C GLU A 119 -9.78 6.88 12.19
N GLN A 120 -8.55 7.08 12.67
CA GLN A 120 -7.39 6.39 12.12
C GLN A 120 -7.46 4.91 12.51
N LYS A 121 -7.29 4.02 11.53
CA LYS A 121 -7.25 2.58 11.72
C LYS A 121 -6.01 2.01 11.06
N LYS A 122 -5.56 0.84 11.51
CA LYS A 122 -4.56 0.08 10.77
C LYS A 122 -5.21 -0.51 9.53
N GLY A 123 -4.55 -0.39 8.39
CA GLY A 123 -5.00 -1.00 7.14
C GLY A 123 -4.98 -2.51 7.27
N HIS A 124 -6.04 -3.14 6.78
CA HIS A 124 -6.21 -4.60 6.86
C HIS A 124 -5.75 -5.31 5.58
N ARG A 125 -5.40 -4.54 4.54
CA ARG A 125 -5.01 -5.06 3.23
C ARG A 125 -3.59 -4.63 2.90
N GLN A 126 -2.90 -5.47 2.13
CA GLN A 126 -1.56 -5.18 1.66
C GLN A 126 -1.53 -3.88 0.84
N CYS A 127 -0.44 -3.13 0.97
CA CYS A 127 -0.20 -1.98 0.11
C CYS A 127 0.69 -2.37 -1.07
N ASP A 128 0.08 -2.67 -2.22
CA ASP A 128 0.78 -3.15 -3.42
C ASP A 128 1.91 -2.24 -3.90
N ARG A 129 1.73 -0.92 -3.73
CA ARG A 129 2.73 0.09 -4.10
C ARG A 129 3.88 0.22 -3.10
N LYS A 130 3.84 -0.51 -1.98
CA LYS A 130 4.85 -0.46 -0.91
C LYS A 130 5.12 0.97 -0.40
N MET A 131 4.11 1.85 -0.51
CA MET A 131 4.19 3.25 -0.12
C MET A 131 2.92 3.63 0.60
N CYS A 132 3.05 4.30 1.73
CA CYS A 132 1.94 4.89 2.46
C CYS A 132 1.98 6.40 2.32
N TYR A 133 0.82 7.04 2.38
CA TYR A 133 0.72 8.50 2.40
C TYR A 133 -0.04 9.01 3.62
N ILE A 134 0.30 10.22 4.04
CA ILE A 134 -0.50 11.05 4.94
C ILE A 134 -0.62 12.44 4.33
N ASN A 135 -1.86 12.90 4.16
CA ASN A 135 -2.22 14.22 3.69
C ASN A 135 -3.00 14.94 4.80
N VAL A 136 -2.79 16.25 4.94
CA VAL A 136 -3.59 17.09 5.83
C VAL A 136 -4.01 18.32 5.07
N ASP A 137 -5.31 18.58 4.92
CA ASP A 137 -5.79 19.83 4.30
C ASP A 137 -5.71 20.99 5.31
N ILE A 138 -4.53 21.64 5.35
CA ILE A 138 -4.24 22.73 6.30
C ILE A 138 -5.15 23.93 6.04
N LEU A 139 -5.50 24.23 4.79
CA LEU A 139 -6.34 25.38 4.43
C LEU A 139 -7.78 25.19 4.92
N LYS A 140 -8.35 24.00 4.73
CA LYS A 140 -9.63 23.64 5.35
C LYS A 140 -9.56 23.71 6.87
N GLY A 141 -8.47 23.21 7.46
CA GLY A 141 -8.22 23.28 8.90
C GLY A 141 -8.27 24.70 9.45
N LEU A 142 -7.51 25.61 8.84
CA LEU A 142 -7.48 27.02 9.23
C LEU A 142 -8.83 27.70 9.03
N SER A 143 -9.50 27.47 7.89
CA SER A 143 -10.83 28.00 7.61
C SER A 143 -11.86 27.55 8.66
N PHE A 144 -11.82 26.28 9.05
CA PHE A 144 -12.65 25.73 10.10
C PHE A 144 -12.38 26.36 11.47
N LEU A 145 -11.11 26.53 11.85
CA LEU A 145 -10.71 27.16 13.12
C LEU A 145 -11.14 28.63 13.17
N LEU A 146 -10.91 29.39 12.10
CA LEU A 146 -11.35 30.79 12.01
C LEU A 146 -12.87 30.86 12.17
N LYS A 147 -13.63 30.04 11.45
CA LYS A 147 -15.10 30.01 11.59
C LYS A 147 -15.55 29.74 13.03
N LYS A 148 -14.89 28.81 13.74
CA LYS A 148 -15.18 28.53 15.15
C LYS A 148 -14.87 29.70 16.07
N ILE A 149 -13.72 30.33 15.90
CA ILE A 149 -13.31 31.48 16.72
C ILE A 149 -14.32 32.62 16.55
N TYR A 150 -14.69 32.95 15.31
CA TYR A 150 -15.58 34.06 15.00
C TYR A 150 -17.05 33.82 15.40
N LEU A 151 -17.56 32.58 15.30
CA LEU A 151 -18.99 32.31 15.47
C LEU A 151 -19.36 31.67 16.81
N GLU A 152 -18.47 30.87 17.40
CA GLU A 152 -18.86 29.97 18.48
C GLU A 152 -18.29 30.37 19.85
N ASN A 153 -17.41 31.39 19.93
CA ASN A 153 -16.71 31.80 21.17
C ASN A 153 -16.18 30.58 21.97
N SER A 154 -15.83 29.50 21.27
CA SER A 154 -15.53 28.21 21.90
C SER A 154 -14.02 27.97 21.85
N GLY A 155 -13.40 27.89 23.04
CA GLY A 155 -11.97 27.64 23.21
C GLY A 155 -11.55 26.18 22.95
N LYS A 156 -11.99 25.58 21.84
CA LYS A 156 -11.55 24.22 21.45
C LYS A 156 -10.37 24.25 20.48
N SER A 157 -9.45 23.31 20.70
CA SER A 157 -8.06 23.29 20.20
C SER A 157 -7.89 22.97 18.71
N GLU A 158 -6.78 23.48 18.15
CA GLU A 158 -6.22 23.16 16.82
C GLU A 158 -6.18 21.66 16.51
N GLU A 159 -6.05 20.84 17.55
CA GLU A 159 -5.96 19.39 17.48
C GLU A 159 -7.19 18.76 16.80
N SER A 160 -8.37 19.36 17.01
CA SER A 160 -9.62 18.92 16.37
C SER A 160 -9.67 19.19 14.86
N ALA A 161 -8.94 20.20 14.36
CA ALA A 161 -8.89 20.51 12.93
C ALA A 161 -7.89 19.58 12.22
N PHE A 162 -6.72 19.36 12.83
CA PHE A 162 -5.71 18.47 12.26
C PHE A 162 -6.28 17.07 11.99
N GLU A 163 -6.89 16.44 13.00
CA GLU A 163 -7.44 15.09 12.86
C GLU A 163 -8.57 15.04 11.84
N LYS A 164 -9.44 16.05 11.86
CA LYS A 164 -10.60 16.14 10.97
C LYS A 164 -10.20 16.21 9.51
N PHE A 165 -9.13 16.93 9.19
CA PHE A 165 -8.68 17.15 7.81
C PHE A 165 -7.48 16.28 7.42
N THR A 166 -7.17 15.25 8.21
CA THR A 166 -6.14 14.25 7.89
C THR A 166 -6.75 13.13 7.06
N LYS A 167 -6.09 12.77 5.96
CA LYS A 167 -6.35 11.55 5.17
C LYS A 167 -5.09 10.69 5.11
N GLN A 168 -5.24 9.39 5.31
CA GLN A 168 -4.16 8.42 5.31
C GLN A 168 -4.53 7.22 4.42
N GLY A 169 -3.56 6.64 3.74
CA GLY A 169 -3.79 5.39 3.02
C GLY A 169 -2.57 4.84 2.31
N CYS A 170 -2.82 3.81 1.50
CA CYS A 170 -1.84 3.21 0.61
C CYS A 170 -1.67 4.03 -0.68
N GLY A 171 -0.45 4.09 -1.18
CA GLY A 171 -0.07 4.70 -2.45
C GLY A 171 0.66 6.03 -2.30
N ASN A 172 0.61 6.79 -3.39
CA ASN A 172 1.21 8.13 -3.47
C ASN A 172 0.26 9.18 -2.90
N CYS A 173 0.80 10.38 -2.67
CA CYS A 173 0.00 11.56 -2.41
C CYS A 173 -1.06 11.78 -3.51
N PRO A 174 -2.31 12.13 -3.16
CA PRO A 174 -3.32 12.53 -4.12
C PRO A 174 -2.87 13.74 -4.96
N HIS A 175 -3.28 13.81 -6.24
CA HIS A 175 -2.76 14.79 -7.22
C HIS A 175 -2.94 16.27 -6.84
N ASN A 176 -3.89 16.59 -5.95
CA ASN A 176 -4.20 17.96 -5.50
C ASN A 176 -3.84 18.21 -4.03
N SER A 177 -3.08 17.29 -3.44
CA SER A 177 -2.69 17.40 -2.05
C SER A 177 -1.43 18.26 -1.92
N ILE A 178 -1.61 19.53 -1.53
CA ILE A 178 -0.50 20.47 -1.31
C ILE A 178 0.40 20.02 -0.14
N THR A 179 -0.19 19.41 0.88
CA THR A 179 0.47 19.07 2.15
C THR A 179 0.36 17.58 2.39
N CYS A 180 1.26 16.82 1.76
CA CYS A 180 1.33 15.37 1.92
C CYS A 180 2.74 14.82 1.94
N ARG A 181 2.88 13.68 2.60
CA ARG A 181 4.13 12.95 2.75
C ARG A 181 3.91 11.49 2.46
N THR A 182 4.92 10.85 1.88
CA THR A 182 4.97 9.41 1.66
C THR A 182 6.08 8.77 2.48
N CYS A 183 5.91 7.48 2.78
CA CYS A 183 6.90 6.66 3.46
C CYS A 183 6.78 5.19 3.02
N GLN A 184 7.80 4.37 3.29
CA GLN A 184 7.97 3.01 2.72
C GLN A 184 8.14 1.92 3.78
N SER A 185 7.64 2.14 5.00
CA SER A 185 7.68 1.14 6.08
C SER A 185 6.28 0.83 6.60
N ARG A 186 6.15 -0.27 7.36
CA ARG A 186 4.88 -0.67 7.97
C ARG A 186 4.38 0.42 8.93
N ASP A 187 3.09 0.75 8.84
CA ASP A 187 2.41 1.72 9.71
C ASP A 187 3.14 3.08 9.77
N CYS A 188 3.82 3.48 8.69
CA CYS A 188 4.76 4.61 8.73
C CYS A 188 4.09 5.99 8.61
N ASN A 189 2.90 6.06 8.03
CA ASN A 189 2.21 7.30 7.68
C ASN A 189 1.44 7.89 8.88
N SER A 190 2.06 7.91 10.06
CA SER A 190 1.45 8.38 11.30
C SER A 190 1.34 9.91 11.38
N GLN A 191 0.51 10.43 12.30
CA GLN A 191 0.47 11.87 12.58
C GLN A 191 1.83 12.40 13.07
N GLN A 192 2.54 11.61 13.88
CA GLN A 192 3.88 11.96 14.35
C GLN A 192 4.84 12.10 13.17
N PHE A 193 4.83 11.11 12.26
CA PHE A 193 5.58 11.18 11.03
C PHE A 193 5.29 12.49 10.32
N PHE A 194 4.03 12.85 10.05
CA PHE A 194 3.68 14.12 9.40
C PHE A 194 4.29 15.35 10.10
N LYS A 195 4.17 15.43 11.44
CA LYS A 195 4.60 16.56 12.29
C LYS A 195 6.13 16.77 12.33
N GLU A 196 6.94 15.84 11.84
CA GLU A 196 8.40 15.99 11.72
C GLU A 196 8.83 16.96 10.62
N ARG A 197 7.92 17.27 9.69
CA ARG A 197 8.15 18.27 8.64
C ARG A 197 7.17 19.43 8.80
N HIS A 198 7.64 20.61 8.43
CA HIS A 198 6.82 21.80 8.25
C HIS A 198 6.73 22.11 6.75
N PHE A 199 5.66 22.79 6.33
CA PHE A 199 5.42 23.10 4.92
C PHE A 199 5.52 24.62 4.72
N CYS A 200 6.38 25.04 3.80
CA CYS A 200 6.57 26.44 3.43
C CYS A 200 5.98 26.67 2.05
N TRP A 201 5.15 27.70 1.89
CA TRP A 201 4.46 27.96 0.61
C TRP A 201 5.41 28.60 -0.39
N THR A 202 5.67 27.95 -1.52
CA THR A 202 6.43 28.58 -2.60
C THR A 202 5.55 29.36 -3.56
N SER A 203 4.26 29.00 -3.65
CA SER A 203 3.22 29.72 -4.36
C SER A 203 1.85 29.44 -3.72
N GLU A 204 0.76 29.97 -4.28
CA GLU A 204 -0.60 29.68 -3.81
C GLU A 204 -0.93 28.17 -3.82
N ASN A 205 -0.34 27.41 -4.74
CA ASN A 205 -0.67 26.01 -4.99
C ASN A 205 0.49 25.04 -4.77
N SER A 206 1.62 25.51 -4.22
CA SER A 206 2.82 24.69 -4.02
C SER A 206 3.48 24.94 -2.68
N THR A 207 4.05 23.88 -2.11
CA THR A 207 4.84 23.96 -0.87
C THR A 207 6.15 23.19 -0.97
N GLU A 208 7.12 23.61 -0.17
CA GLU A 208 8.35 22.87 0.15
C GLU A 208 8.24 22.26 1.54
N GLN A 209 8.84 21.08 1.73
CA GLN A 209 8.87 20.37 3.02
C GLN A 209 10.19 20.60 3.75
N CYS A 210 10.14 21.24 4.90
CA CYS A 210 11.31 21.55 5.71
C CYS A 210 11.39 20.66 6.95
N SER A 211 12.60 20.25 7.32
CA SER A 211 12.85 19.55 8.58
C SER A 211 12.54 20.43 9.78
N VAL A 212 11.68 19.97 10.69
CA VAL A 212 11.40 20.73 11.92
C VAL A 212 12.62 20.82 12.82
N SER A 213 13.46 19.78 12.88
CA SER A 213 14.66 19.76 13.71
C SER A 213 15.71 20.78 13.26
N GLU A 214 15.82 21.00 11.94
CA GLU A 214 16.82 21.90 11.35
C GLU A 214 16.31 23.34 11.29
N HIS A 215 15.06 23.54 10.85
CA HIS A 215 14.53 24.87 10.55
C HIS A 215 13.61 25.43 11.64
N LYS A 216 13.37 24.69 12.73
CA LYS A 216 12.54 25.13 13.88
C LYS A 216 11.17 25.69 13.47
N ARG A 217 10.58 25.15 12.40
CA ARG A 217 9.30 25.60 11.78
C ARG A 217 9.32 27.03 11.23
N ILE A 218 10.48 27.53 10.83
CA ILE A 218 10.62 28.84 10.20
C ILE A 218 10.65 28.65 8.69
N CYS A 219 9.86 29.45 7.97
CA CYS A 219 9.93 29.60 6.53
C CYS A 219 10.66 30.90 6.21
N TYR A 220 11.71 30.84 5.39
CA TYR A 220 12.47 32.00 4.95
C TYR A 220 11.91 32.51 3.63
N TYR A 221 11.82 33.82 3.46
CA TYR A 221 11.49 34.43 2.17
C TYR A 221 12.60 35.39 1.74
N ALA A 222 12.92 35.39 0.46
CA ALA A 222 13.76 36.42 -0.15
C ALA A 222 12.91 37.29 -1.08
N ILE A 223 13.15 38.60 -1.05
CA ILE A 223 12.59 39.55 -2.01
C ILE A 223 13.75 39.92 -2.94
N ILE A 224 13.75 39.39 -4.16
CA ILE A 224 14.70 39.79 -5.19
C ILE A 224 14.18 41.09 -5.80
N ASN A 225 14.85 42.20 -5.49
CA ASN A 225 14.42 43.53 -5.90
C ASN A 225 15.21 43.98 -7.13
N ASP A 226 14.89 43.38 -8.28
CA ASP A 226 15.52 43.76 -9.55
C ASP A 226 14.82 45.00 -10.13
N ASN A 227 15.35 46.17 -9.73
CA ASN A 227 15.11 47.53 -10.24
C ASN A 227 14.09 48.45 -9.55
N ILE A 228 14.61 49.66 -9.32
CA ILE A 228 13.95 50.91 -8.94
C ILE A 228 12.78 51.20 -9.89
N GLY A 229 11.54 50.99 -9.43
CA GLY A 229 10.33 51.36 -10.20
C GLY A 229 9.12 50.54 -9.77
N ILE A 230 8.31 51.08 -8.87
CA ILE A 230 7.11 50.43 -8.33
C ILE A 230 6.16 50.05 -9.47
N LYS A 231 5.94 48.73 -9.70
CA LYS A 231 4.62 48.08 -9.94
C LYS A 231 4.74 46.57 -10.31
N LYS A 232 4.82 45.73 -9.29
CA LYS A 232 4.01 44.51 -9.05
C LYS A 232 4.71 43.76 -7.92
N LYS A 233 3.96 43.47 -6.85
CA LYS A 233 4.44 42.68 -5.72
C LYS A 233 4.51 41.23 -6.19
N GLU A 234 5.63 40.85 -6.80
CA GLU A 234 5.88 39.45 -7.16
C GLU A 234 6.11 38.62 -5.91
N ILE A 235 5.62 37.39 -6.00
CA ILE A 235 5.37 36.46 -4.91
C ILE A 235 6.67 36.17 -4.17
N SER A 236 6.67 36.41 -2.86
CA SER A 236 7.75 35.98 -1.97
C SER A 236 7.79 34.46 -1.96
N THR A 237 8.78 33.86 -2.61
CA THR A 237 9.08 32.42 -2.48
C THR A 237 9.49 32.11 -1.05
N TYR A 238 8.72 31.27 -0.35
CA TYR A 238 9.13 30.77 0.96
C TYR A 238 9.86 29.44 0.80
N SER A 239 11.12 29.38 1.20
CA SER A 239 11.97 28.18 1.07
C SER A 239 12.54 27.74 2.42
N CYS A 240 12.91 26.46 2.49
CA CYS A 240 13.72 25.94 3.59
C CYS A 240 15.16 26.50 3.56
N THR A 241 15.63 27.01 2.44
CA THR A 241 17.01 27.49 2.31
C THR A 241 17.15 28.91 2.85
N VAL A 242 18.15 29.13 3.70
CA VAL A 242 18.63 30.48 4.03
C VAL A 242 19.24 31.05 2.76
N ILE A 243 18.52 31.95 2.08
CA ILE A 243 19.09 32.75 0.99
C ILE A 243 19.96 33.80 1.67
N VAL A 244 21.27 33.55 1.71
CA VAL A 244 22.26 34.58 2.04
C VAL A 244 22.31 35.50 0.81
N ILE A 245 21.71 36.68 0.95
CA ILE A 245 21.80 37.77 -0.04
C ILE A 245 23.10 38.52 0.20
#